data_AF-A0A485APC5-F1
#
_entry.id   AF-A0A485APC5-F1
#
_cell.length_a   1.000
_cell.length_b   1.000
_cell.length_c   1.000
_cell.angle_alpha   90.00
_cell.angle_beta   90.00
_cell.angle_gamma   90.00
#
_symmetry.space_group_name_H-M   'P 1'
#
loop_
_entity.id
_entity.type
_entity.pdbx_description
1 polymer ?
#
loop_
_entity_poly.entity_id
_entity_poly.type
_entity_poly.pdbx_seq_one_letter_code
_entity_poly.pdbx_strand_id
1 'polypeptide(L)' 'MVQKTQSARVNPALSLEMEQLCKNNAAQRYNTAAQKIDVTGFERFQGSYELPGYTANNESFVCSFDADGSFLHLSMR' A
#
# COMPACT_ATOMS: atom_id res chain seq x y z
N MET A 1 -27.66 10.38 0.95
CA MET A 1 -26.64 10.15 -0.10
C MET A 1 -25.41 10.96 0.25
N VAL A 2 -24.35 10.36 0.81
CA VAL A 2 -23.10 11.09 1.03
C VAL A 2 -22.21 10.86 -0.18
N GLN A 3 -22.44 11.64 -1.24
CA GLN A 3 -21.45 11.78 -2.30
C GLN A 3 -20.36 12.70 -1.77
N LYS A 4 -19.44 12.10 -1.01
CA LYS A 4 -18.19 12.73 -0.64
C LYS A 4 -17.32 12.71 -1.89
N THR A 5 -17.48 13.73 -2.73
CA THR A 5 -16.43 14.17 -3.65
C THR A 5 -15.26 14.64 -2.79
N GLN A 6 -14.54 13.70 -2.19
CA GLN A 6 -13.27 13.97 -1.54
C GLN A 6 -12.28 14.23 -2.65
N SER A 7 -12.15 15.52 -2.95
CA SER A 7 -11.12 16.07 -3.81
C SER A 7 -9.80 15.39 -3.48
N ALA A 8 -9.22 14.78 -4.51
CA ALA A 8 -7.99 14.01 -4.55
C ALA A 8 -6.74 14.82 -4.13
N ARG A 9 -6.72 15.29 -2.89
CA ARG A 9 -5.47 15.54 -2.17
C ARG A 9 -5.20 14.23 -1.46
N VAL A 10 -4.09 13.58 -1.81
CA VAL A 10 -3.60 12.43 -1.05
C VAL A 10 -3.49 12.90 0.39
N ASN A 11 -4.46 12.51 1.22
CA ASN A 11 -4.44 12.88 2.62
C ASN A 11 -3.30 12.07 3.23
N PRO A 12 -2.42 12.66 4.07
CA PRO A 12 -1.37 11.89 4.74
C PRO A 12 -1.94 10.73 5.58
N ALA A 13 -3.20 10.84 6.02
CA ALA A 13 -3.95 9.76 6.62
C ALA A 13 -4.24 8.60 5.64
N LEU A 14 -4.53 8.90 4.37
CA LEU A 14 -4.79 7.90 3.33
C LEU A 14 -3.52 7.10 3.00
N SER A 15 -2.37 7.78 2.88
CA SER A 15 -1.08 7.09 2.66
C SER A 15 -0.70 6.19 3.85
N LEU A 16 -0.97 6.62 5.09
CA LEU A 16 -0.75 5.79 6.27
C LEU A 16 -1.65 4.55 6.27
N GLU A 17 -2.92 4.70 5.89
CA GLU A 17 -3.88 3.61 5.81
C GLU A 17 -3.49 2.58 4.73
N MET A 18 -3.10 3.06 3.54
CA MET A 18 -2.55 2.23 2.45
C MET A 18 -1.28 1.49 2.90
N GLU A 19 -0.38 2.17 3.61
CA GLU A 19 0.85 1.55 4.11
C GLU A 19 0.55 0.41 5.11
N GLN A 20 -0.37 0.64 6.06
CA GLN A 20 -0.79 -0.38 7.02
C GLN A 20 -1.48 -1.57 6.34
N LEU A 21 -2.36 -1.32 5.36
CA LEU A 21 -2.99 -2.37 4.54
C LEU A 21 -1.95 -3.18 3.77
N CYS A 22 -0.97 -2.49 3.18
CA CYS A 22 0.12 -3.11 2.45
C CYS A 22 0.94 -4.03 3.36
N LYS A 23 1.36 -3.54 4.53
CA LYS A 23 2.10 -4.32 5.54
C LYS A 23 1.32 -5.56 5.99
N ASN A 24 0.02 -5.44 6.24
CA ASN A 24 -0.82 -6.57 6.64
C ASN A 24 -0.99 -7.61 5.52
N ASN A 25 -1.27 -7.17 4.30
CA ASN A 25 -1.39 -8.08 3.15
C ASN A 25 -0.07 -8.80 2.87
N ALA A 26 1.02 -8.05 2.87
CA ALA A 26 2.36 -8.61 2.69
C ALA A 26 2.69 -9.59 3.82
N ALA A 27 2.35 -9.28 5.07
CA ALA A 27 2.57 -10.16 6.21
C ALA A 27 1.85 -11.51 6.04
N GLN A 28 0.57 -11.47 5.65
CA GLN A 28 -0.19 -12.70 5.37
C GLN A 28 0.37 -13.47 4.17
N ARG A 29 0.77 -12.78 3.11
CA ARG A 29 1.35 -13.40 1.90
C ARG A 29 2.68 -14.09 2.17
N TYR A 30 3.59 -13.40 2.84
CA TYR A 30 4.93 -13.88 3.16
C TYR A 30 4.98 -14.70 4.46
N ASN A 31 3.82 -15.00 5.07
CA ASN A 31 3.73 -15.71 6.35
C ASN A 31 4.66 -15.11 7.43
N THR A 32 4.75 -13.78 7.46
CA THR A 32 5.60 -13.01 8.38
C THR A 32 4.75 -12.02 9.17
N ALA A 33 5.36 -11.24 10.06
CA ALA A 33 4.64 -10.24 10.84
C ALA A 33 4.65 -8.89 10.12
N ALA A 34 3.56 -8.10 10.21
CA ALA A 34 3.49 -6.77 9.58
C ALA A 34 4.58 -5.79 10.08
N GLN A 35 5.05 -5.98 11.32
CA GLN A 35 6.21 -5.29 11.89
C GLN A 35 7.56 -5.63 11.20
N LYS A 36 7.64 -6.77 10.51
CA LYS A 36 8.79 -7.21 9.72
C LYS A 36 8.71 -6.75 8.28
N ILE A 37 7.73 -5.91 7.98
CA ILE A 37 7.50 -5.38 6.65
C ILE A 37 7.70 -3.88 6.69
N ASP A 38 8.62 -3.42 5.86
CA ASP A 38 8.96 -2.02 5.76
C ASP A 38 8.53 -1.51 4.39
N VAL A 39 7.79 -0.42 4.39
CA VAL A 39 7.37 0.25 3.16
C VAL A 39 8.31 1.42 2.95
N THR A 40 8.98 1.42 1.82
CA THR A 40 10.09 2.35 1.51
C THR A 40 9.67 3.57 0.74
N GLY A 41 8.51 3.51 0.10
CA GLY A 41 8.08 4.55 -0.80
C GLY A 41 6.59 4.54 -1.06
N PHE A 42 6.17 5.63 -1.67
CA PHE A 42 4.80 5.87 -2.09
C PHE A 42 4.87 6.56 -3.45
N GLU A 43 4.72 5.76 -4.50
CA GLU A 43 4.75 6.22 -5.89
C GLU A 43 3.31 6.29 -6.40
N ARG A 44 3.01 7.24 -7.28
CA ARG A 44 1.69 7.30 -7.93
C ARG A 44 1.89 7.05 -9.42
N PHE A 45 1.31 5.96 -9.92
CA PHE A 45 1.47 5.53 -11.30
C PHE A 45 0.12 5.46 -12.02
N GLN A 46 -0.06 6.31 -13.04
CA GLN A 46 -1.23 6.31 -13.95
C GLN A 46 -2.62 6.25 -13.26
N GLY A 47 -2.77 6.88 -12.09
CA GLY A 47 -4.02 6.89 -11.34
C GLY A 47 -4.08 5.87 -10.20
N SER A 48 -3.14 4.94 -10.14
CA SER A 48 -2.93 4.03 -9.01
C SER A 48 -1.81 4.53 -8.10
N TYR A 49 -1.74 4.00 -6.88
CA TYR A 49 -0.61 4.18 -5.98
C TYR A 49 0.15 2.87 -5.85
N GLU A 50 1.48 2.94 -5.89
CA GLU A 50 2.38 1.83 -5.73
C GLU A 50 3.25 2.08 -4.51
N LEU A 51 3.18 1.15 -3.56
CA LEU A 51 3.90 1.21 -2.31
C LEU A 51 4.95 0.10 -2.33
N PRO A 52 6.18 0.40 -2.79
CA PRO A 52 7.29 -0.53 -2.72
C PRO A 52 7.71 -0.74 -1.26
N GLY A 53 7.88 -1.99 -0.88
CA GLY A 53 8.40 -2.37 0.42
C GLY A 53 9.26 -3.62 0.35
N TYR A 54 9.87 -3.96 1.46
CA TYR A 54 10.64 -5.18 1.62
C TYR A 54 10.27 -5.90 2.92
N THR A 55 10.40 -7.22 2.90
CA THR A 55 10.26 -8.04 4.11
C THR A 55 11.61 -8.10 4.85
N ALA A 56 11.58 -8.57 6.10
CA ALA A 56 12.79 -8.86 6.87
C ALA A 56 13.73 -9.90 6.20
N ASN A 57 13.26 -10.62 5.19
CA ASN A 57 14.08 -11.55 4.41
C ASN A 57 14.68 -10.90 3.15
N ASN A 58 14.65 -9.56 3.05
CA ASN A 58 15.08 -8.83 1.85
C ASN A 58 14.24 -9.12 0.60
N GLU A 59 13.02 -9.66 0.74
CA GLU A 59 12.11 -9.87 -0.40
C GLU A 59 11.39 -8.56 -0.72
N SER A 60 11.64 -8.02 -1.91
CA SER A 60 10.96 -6.83 -2.44
C SER A 60 9.55 -7.15 -2.90
N PHE A 61 8.61 -6.29 -2.54
CA PHE A 61 7.23 -6.35 -3.01
C PHE A 61 6.71 -4.94 -3.32
N VAL A 62 5.64 -4.89 -4.10
CA VAL A 62 4.88 -3.68 -4.39
C VAL A 62 3.43 -3.95 -4.08
N CYS A 63 2.83 -3.07 -3.27
CA CYS A 63 1.38 -3.01 -3.11
C CYS A 63 0.81 -1.94 -4.03
N SER A 64 -0.10 -2.34 -4.90
CA SER A 64 -0.84 -1.44 -5.77
C SER A 64 -2.21 -1.11 -5.15
N PHE A 65 -2.58 0.16 -5.20
CA PHE A 65 -3.85 0.68 -4.72
C PHE A 65 -4.50 1.52 -5.81
N ASP A 66 -5.82 1.57 -5.80
CA ASP A 66 -6.60 2.44 -6.68
C ASP A 66 -6.46 3.92 -6.26
N ALA A 67 -6.93 4.85 -7.10
CA ALA A 67 -6.99 6.28 -6.81
C ALA A 67 -7.71 6.61 -5.49
N ASP A 68 -8.66 5.76 -5.08
CA ASP A 68 -9.42 5.87 -3.83
C ASP A 68 -8.67 5.33 -2.60
N GLY A 69 -7.58 4.58 -2.79
CA GLY A 69 -6.87 3.88 -1.70
C GLY A 69 -7.36 2.49 -1.38
N SER A 70 -8.22 1.95 -2.23
CA SER A 70 -8.60 0.54 -2.20
C SER A 70 -7.43 -0.34 -2.67
N PHE A 71 -7.10 -1.38 -1.91
CA PHE A 71 -6.05 -2.34 -2.28
C PHE A 71 -6.43 -3.08 -3.56
N LEU A 72 -5.57 -3.01 -4.59
CA LEU A 72 -5.75 -3.72 -5.85
C LEU A 72 -5.05 -5.07 -5.82
N HIS A 73 -3.73 -5.07 -5.62
CA HIS A 73 -2.91 -6.26 -5.70
C HIS A 73 -1.55 -6.08 -5.01
N LEU A 74 -0.93 -7.19 -4.61
CA LEU A 74 0.44 -7.25 -4.11
C LEU A 74 1.26 -8.19 -4.98
N SER A 75 2.32 -7.66 -5.59
CA SER A 75 3.28 -8.42 -6.39
C SER A 75 4.66 -8.43 -5.73
N MET A 76 5.39 -9.53 -5.92
CA MET A 76 6.83 -9.58 -5.66
C MET A 76 7.59 -8.93 -6.82
N ARG A 77 8.65 -8.19 -6.53
CA ARG A 77 9.48 -7.49 -7.52
C ARG A 77 10.90 -8.04 -7.53
#